data_AF-A0A411WJM9-F1
#
_entry.id   AF-A0A411WJM9-F1
#
_cell.length_a   1.000
_cell.length_b   1.000
_cell.length_c   1.000
_cell.angle_alpha   90.00
_cell.angle_beta   90.00
_cell.angle_gamma   90.00
#
_symmetry.space_group_name_H-M   'P 1'
#
loop_
_entity.id
_entity.type
_entity.pdbx_description
1 polymer ?
#
loop_
_entity_poly.entity_id
_entity_poly.type
_entity_poly.pdbx_seq_one_letter_code
_entity_poly.pdbx_strand_id
1 'polypeptide(L)'
;MNDILQLFIQRFQLQLPPLASETHQLRKAAVLIPIINGRQPSLLLTKRSSGLRKHPGQVAFPGGATDDSDVLPETTALREAYEEVGLNPGCVEIIGQLPAMDSVSGFQVTPVVGVLPAGLNFVKNHHEVEALFEVPLAFALNSENYHFIDIVRRGKPLRIYFLYYADNLIWGLTAAILQRLALQVKGFISFN
;
A
#
# COMPACT_ATOMS: atom_id res chain seq x y z
N MET A 1 1.22 -5.62 -21.95
CA MET A 1 1.00 -5.52 -20.49
C MET A 1 0.67 -6.91 -19.99
N ASN A 2 1.15 -7.31 -18.81
CA ASN A 2 0.95 -8.65 -18.27
C ASN A 2 -0.55 -8.97 -18.08
N ASP A 3 -1.04 -10.16 -18.47
CA ASP A 3 -2.47 -10.53 -18.40
C ASP A 3 -3.03 -10.44 -16.97
N ILE A 4 -2.24 -10.83 -15.97
CA ILE A 4 -2.59 -10.71 -14.54
C ILE A 4 -2.80 -9.25 -14.15
N LEU A 5 -1.92 -8.36 -14.65
CA LEU A 5 -2.01 -6.93 -14.38
C LEU A 5 -3.19 -6.29 -15.12
N GLN A 6 -3.44 -6.66 -16.37
CA GLN A 6 -4.61 -6.18 -17.12
C GLN A 6 -5.92 -6.55 -16.42
N LEU A 7 -6.04 -7.81 -15.98
CA LEU A 7 -7.20 -8.28 -15.24
C LEU A 7 -7.35 -7.54 -13.90
N PHE A 8 -6.25 -7.23 -13.23
CA PHE A 8 -6.27 -6.43 -12.00
C PHE A 8 -6.79 -5.02 -12.28
N ILE A 9 -6.23 -4.32 -13.27
CA ILE A 9 -6.63 -2.95 -13.63
C ILE A 9 -8.11 -2.90 -13.99
N GLN A 10 -8.56 -3.83 -14.85
CA GLN A 10 -9.96 -3.93 -15.25
C GLN A 10 -10.88 -4.09 -14.04
N ARG A 11 -10.56 -5.02 -13.13
CA ARG A 11 -11.37 -5.23 -11.92
C ARG A 11 -11.35 -4.03 -11.00
N PHE A 12 -10.17 -3.46 -10.76
CA PHE A 12 -10.01 -2.29 -9.90
C PHE A 12 -10.83 -1.09 -10.39
N GLN A 13 -10.88 -0.87 -11.70
CA GLN A 13 -11.62 0.25 -12.30
C GLN A 13 -13.13 -0.01 -12.42
N LEU A 14 -13.55 -1.27 -12.62
CA LEU A 14 -14.96 -1.62 -12.84
C LEU A 14 -15.69 -2.07 -11.57
N GLN A 15 -14.97 -2.44 -10.52
CA GLN A 15 -15.55 -2.86 -9.24
C GLN A 15 -15.47 -1.71 -8.24
N LEU A 16 -16.63 -1.37 -7.67
CA LEU A 16 -16.70 -0.35 -6.63
C LEU A 16 -15.86 -0.79 -5.42
N PRO A 17 -15.14 0.15 -4.78
CA PRO A 17 -14.44 -0.16 -3.56
C PRO A 17 -15.45 -0.58 -2.47
N PRO A 18 -15.03 -1.42 -1.50
CA PRO A 18 -15.82 -1.65 -0.30
C PRO A 18 -16.20 -0.31 0.35
N LEU A 19 -17.39 -0.24 0.95
CA LEU A 19 -17.87 0.98 1.59
C LEU A 19 -16.79 1.59 2.50
N ALA A 20 -16.48 2.85 2.24
CA ALA A 20 -15.55 3.61 3.05
C ALA A 20 -16.02 3.62 4.50
N SER A 21 -15.14 3.29 5.42
CA SER A 21 -15.40 3.58 6.83
C SER A 21 -15.32 5.09 7.02
N GLU A 22 -16.17 5.65 7.89
CA GLU A 22 -16.00 7.03 8.31
C GLU A 22 -14.59 7.20 8.91
N THR A 23 -13.87 8.19 8.38
CA THR A 23 -12.56 8.60 8.89
C THR A 23 -12.76 9.83 9.76
N HIS A 24 -12.12 9.86 10.92
CA HIS A 24 -12.28 10.94 11.88
C HIS A 24 -10.98 11.72 12.13
N GLN A 25 -9.88 11.33 11.48
CA GLN A 25 -8.60 12.01 11.63
C GLN A 25 -8.51 13.24 10.72
N LEU A 26 -7.93 14.32 11.25
CA LEU A 26 -7.77 15.59 10.53
C LEU A 26 -6.42 15.68 9.80
N ARG A 27 -5.38 15.02 10.31
CA ARG A 27 -4.06 15.01 9.66
C ARG A 27 -4.08 14.07 8.48
N LYS A 28 -3.74 14.58 7.30
CA LYS A 28 -3.76 13.82 6.06
C LYS A 28 -2.39 13.23 5.75
N ALA A 29 -2.42 12.08 5.10
CA ALA A 29 -1.27 11.36 4.60
C ALA A 29 -1.69 10.59 3.35
N ALA A 30 -0.74 10.25 2.50
CA ALA A 30 -0.98 9.41 1.35
C ALA A 30 0.15 8.38 1.21
N VAL A 31 -0.21 7.21 0.70
CA VAL A 31 0.75 6.14 0.38
C VAL A 31 0.55 5.71 -1.05
N LEU A 32 1.65 5.41 -1.74
CA LEU A 32 1.61 4.80 -3.06
C LEU A 32 1.52 3.29 -2.91
N ILE A 33 0.63 2.64 -3.66
CA ILE A 33 0.60 1.20 -3.91
C ILE A 33 1.25 0.99 -5.28
N PRO A 34 2.59 0.88 -5.35
CA PRO A 34 3.32 0.70 -6.60
C PRO A 34 3.24 -0.75 -7.09
N ILE A 35 2.63 -0.96 -8.26
CA ILE A 35 2.54 -2.26 -8.92
C ILE A 35 3.52 -2.30 -10.09
N ILE A 36 4.56 -3.12 -9.99
CA ILE A 36 5.57 -3.30 -11.02
C ILE A 36 5.05 -4.28 -12.08
N ASN A 37 4.99 -3.83 -13.34
CA ASN A 37 4.58 -4.63 -14.51
C ASN A 37 5.72 -5.55 -15.00
N GLY A 38 6.22 -6.40 -14.11
CA GLY A 38 7.22 -7.42 -14.41
C GLY A 38 6.65 -8.67 -15.09
N ARG A 39 7.51 -9.70 -15.27
CA ARG A 39 7.06 -11.03 -15.72
C ARG A 39 6.03 -11.65 -14.79
N GLN A 40 6.21 -11.45 -13.49
CA GLN A 40 5.18 -11.64 -12.48
C GLN A 40 4.92 -10.27 -11.86
N PRO A 41 3.71 -9.70 -11.96
CA PRO A 41 3.44 -8.41 -11.37
C PRO A 41 3.62 -8.46 -9.86
N SER A 42 4.19 -7.41 -9.28
CA SER A 42 4.55 -7.37 -7.88
C SER A 42 4.30 -5.98 -7.27
N LEU A 43 4.19 -5.94 -5.96
CA LEU A 43 4.04 -4.73 -5.16
C LEU A 43 5.38 -4.39 -4.53
N LEU A 44 5.85 -3.15 -4.68
CA LEU A 44 7.02 -2.67 -3.95
C LEU A 44 6.63 -2.21 -2.54
N LEU A 45 7.33 -2.72 -1.54
CA LEU A 45 7.19 -2.34 -0.13
C LEU A 45 8.54 -1.91 0.44
N THR A 46 8.48 -1.07 1.47
CA THR A 46 9.63 -0.62 2.24
C THR A 46 9.59 -1.28 3.62
N LYS A 47 10.77 -1.59 4.15
CA LYS A 47 10.96 -1.92 5.57
C LYS A 47 11.64 -0.73 6.23
N ARG A 48 10.97 -0.11 7.21
CA ARG A 48 11.48 1.07 7.91
C ARG A 48 12.73 0.74 8.70
N SER A 49 13.69 1.67 8.72
CA SER A 49 14.91 1.55 9.54
C SER A 49 14.59 1.31 11.01
N SER A 50 15.25 0.31 11.60
CA SER A 50 15.17 0.01 13.03
C SER A 50 15.58 1.17 13.94
N GLY A 51 16.35 2.14 13.42
CA GLY A 51 16.79 3.34 14.16
C GLY A 51 15.74 4.45 14.29
N LEU A 52 14.57 4.32 13.64
CA LEU A 52 13.54 5.37 13.67
C LEU A 52 12.75 5.38 14.98
N ARG A 53 12.43 6.58 15.47
CA ARG A 53 11.66 6.79 16.71
C ARG A 53 10.23 6.24 16.64
N LYS A 54 9.67 6.10 15.44
CA LYS A 54 8.31 5.60 15.22
C LYS A 54 8.34 4.43 14.25
N HIS A 55 7.62 3.37 14.60
CA HIS A 55 7.40 2.20 13.75
C HIS A 55 8.69 1.52 13.22
N PRO A 56 9.72 1.30 14.06
CA PRO A 56 10.97 0.69 13.62
C PRO A 56 10.71 -0.73 13.07
N GLY A 57 11.33 -1.05 11.94
CA GLY A 57 11.22 -2.36 11.29
C GLY A 57 9.86 -2.69 10.67
N GLN A 58 8.87 -1.78 10.71
CA GLN A 58 7.56 -2.02 10.11
C GLN A 58 7.64 -2.01 8.58
N VAL A 59 6.85 -2.89 7.96
CA VAL A 59 6.63 -2.88 6.52
C VAL A 59 5.55 -1.87 6.16
N ALA A 60 5.85 -1.02 5.18
CA ALA A 60 4.94 0.00 4.69
C ALA A 60 5.00 0.11 3.16
N PHE A 61 3.96 0.70 2.62
CA PHE A 61 4.03 1.33 1.31
C PHE A 61 4.87 2.62 1.39
N PRO A 62 5.54 3.03 0.31
CA PRO A 62 6.14 4.35 0.24
C PRO A 62 5.07 5.43 0.47
N GLY A 63 5.34 6.39 1.34
CA GLY A 63 4.35 7.42 1.66
C GLY A 63 4.52 8.07 3.01
N GLY A 64 3.78 9.15 3.21
CA GLY A 64 3.96 10.01 4.37
C GLY A 64 2.86 11.05 4.52
N ALA A 65 3.15 12.05 5.34
CA ALA A 65 2.21 13.12 5.66
C ALA A 65 2.07 14.08 4.47
N THR A 66 0.88 14.65 4.31
CA THR A 66 0.64 15.72 3.34
C THR A 66 1.40 16.99 3.78
N ASP A 67 2.17 17.57 2.85
CA ASP A 67 2.81 18.88 3.02
C ASP A 67 1.87 20.01 2.53
N ASP A 68 2.13 21.25 2.93
CA ASP A 68 1.30 22.42 2.59
C ASP A 68 1.26 22.67 1.07
N SER A 69 2.27 22.22 0.33
CA SER A 69 2.32 22.30 -1.13
C SER A 69 1.56 21.17 -1.85
N ASP A 70 1.17 20.11 -1.13
CA ASP A 70 0.52 18.94 -1.72
C ASP A 70 -0.99 19.21 -1.91
N VAL A 71 -1.38 19.47 -3.16
CA VAL A 71 -2.78 19.79 -3.49
C VAL A 71 -3.67 18.54 -3.47
N LEU A 72 -3.12 17.38 -3.88
CA LEU A 72 -3.84 16.12 -4.03
C LEU A 72 -3.10 14.97 -3.34
N PRO A 73 -3.81 13.91 -2.89
CA PRO A 73 -3.18 12.72 -2.31
C PRO A 73 -2.14 12.06 -3.22
N GLU A 74 -2.36 12.09 -4.54
CA GLU A 74 -1.41 11.61 -5.53
C GLU A 74 -0.10 12.38 -5.48
N THR A 75 -0.16 13.70 -5.31
CA THR A 75 1.03 14.55 -5.19
C THR A 75 1.84 14.16 -3.95
N THR A 76 1.19 14.00 -2.80
CA THR A 76 1.85 13.52 -1.57
C THR A 76 2.47 12.14 -1.77
N ALA A 77 1.71 11.17 -2.29
CA ALA A 77 2.19 9.80 -2.46
C ALA A 77 3.40 9.71 -3.41
N LEU A 78 3.39 10.47 -4.50
CA LEU A 78 4.49 10.50 -5.48
C LEU A 78 5.72 11.23 -4.93
N ARG A 79 5.55 12.34 -4.22
CA ARG A 79 6.65 13.06 -3.56
C ARG A 79 7.35 12.17 -2.54
N GLU A 80 6.59 11.57 -1.65
CA GLU A 80 7.12 10.67 -0.61
C GLU A 80 7.79 9.43 -1.22
N ALA A 81 7.21 8.83 -2.27
CA ALA A 81 7.84 7.71 -2.96
C ALA A 81 9.16 8.11 -3.64
N TYR A 82 9.25 9.33 -4.17
CA TYR A 82 10.51 9.86 -4.69
C TYR A 82 11.55 10.03 -3.58
N GLU A 83 11.16 10.59 -2.43
CA GLU A 83 12.05 10.82 -1.28
C GLU A 83 12.54 9.51 -0.63
N GLU A 84 11.64 8.56 -0.40
CA GLU A 84 11.96 7.31 0.32
C GLU A 84 12.67 6.28 -0.57
N VAL A 85 12.31 6.17 -1.85
CA VAL A 85 12.77 5.09 -2.73
C VAL A 85 13.31 5.54 -4.10
N GLY A 86 13.43 6.86 -4.34
CA GLY A 86 13.98 7.41 -5.58
C GLY A 86 13.07 7.18 -6.79
N LEU A 87 11.78 6.87 -6.59
CA LEU A 87 10.85 6.59 -7.67
C LEU A 87 10.49 7.89 -8.41
N ASN A 88 10.96 8.03 -9.65
CA ASN A 88 10.59 9.16 -10.50
C ASN A 88 9.06 9.20 -10.72
N PRO A 89 8.37 10.29 -10.33
CA PRO A 89 6.92 10.41 -10.51
C PRO A 89 6.45 10.23 -11.96
N GLY A 90 7.27 10.61 -12.95
CA GLY A 90 6.95 10.46 -14.37
C GLY A 90 6.90 9.01 -14.86
N CYS A 91 7.35 8.04 -14.05
CA CYS A 91 7.27 6.61 -14.36
C CYS A 91 6.01 5.94 -13.80
N VAL A 92 5.16 6.67 -13.06
CA VAL A 92 4.01 6.12 -12.36
C VAL A 92 2.72 6.45 -13.12
N GLU A 93 2.04 5.41 -13.62
CA GLU A 93 0.69 5.54 -14.15
C GLU A 93 -0.32 5.37 -13.01
N ILE A 94 -0.94 6.47 -12.56
CA ILE A 94 -1.97 6.41 -11.52
C ILE A 94 -3.27 5.88 -12.14
N ILE A 95 -3.80 4.79 -11.57
CA ILE A 95 -5.02 4.15 -12.07
C ILE A 95 -6.23 4.36 -11.15
N GLY A 96 -6.03 4.94 -9.96
CA GLY A 96 -7.08 5.34 -9.03
C GLY A 96 -6.64 5.32 -7.56
N GLN A 97 -7.62 5.40 -6.65
CA GLN A 97 -7.39 5.44 -5.20
C GLN A 97 -8.31 4.45 -4.48
N LEU A 98 -7.89 3.97 -3.33
CA LEU A 98 -8.75 3.31 -2.36
C LEU A 98 -9.38 4.34 -1.41
N PRO A 99 -10.55 4.04 -0.80
CA PRO A 99 -11.08 4.87 0.26
C PRO A 99 -10.09 5.05 1.41
N ALA A 100 -10.03 6.26 1.94
CA ALA A 100 -9.13 6.60 3.03
C ALA A 100 -9.36 5.75 4.29
N MET A 101 -8.30 5.63 5.10
CA MET A 101 -8.26 4.82 6.32
C MET A 101 -7.58 5.56 7.46
N ASP A 102 -8.14 5.47 8.66
CA ASP A 102 -7.52 6.04 9.85
C ASP A 102 -6.38 5.14 10.34
N SER A 103 -5.18 5.72 10.43
CA SER A 103 -4.02 5.09 11.05
C SER A 103 -4.09 5.16 12.58
N VAL A 104 -3.49 4.16 13.23
CA VAL A 104 -3.33 4.10 14.69
C VAL A 104 -2.50 5.25 15.27
N SER A 105 -1.72 5.92 14.41
CA SER A 105 -0.88 7.09 14.66
C SER A 105 -1.61 8.43 14.50
N GLY A 106 -2.89 8.42 14.12
CA GLY A 106 -3.74 9.61 14.03
C GLY A 106 -3.59 10.38 12.72
N PHE A 107 -3.54 9.67 11.61
CA PHE A 107 -3.61 10.21 10.24
C PHE A 107 -4.76 9.56 9.48
N GLN A 108 -5.44 10.31 8.63
CA GLN A 108 -6.28 9.81 7.56
C GLN A 108 -5.37 9.54 6.36
N VAL A 109 -5.20 8.27 6.00
CA VAL A 109 -4.28 7.82 4.97
C VAL A 109 -5.06 7.45 3.71
N THR A 110 -4.75 8.10 2.59
CA THR A 110 -5.32 7.78 1.27
C THR A 110 -4.35 6.88 0.48
N PRO A 111 -4.72 5.63 0.16
CA PRO A 111 -3.90 4.77 -0.68
C PRO A 111 -4.13 5.07 -2.16
N VAL A 112 -3.06 5.42 -2.87
CA VAL A 112 -3.06 5.74 -4.30
C VAL A 112 -2.48 4.56 -5.07
N VAL A 113 -3.17 4.04 -6.09
CA VAL A 113 -2.71 2.88 -6.87
C VAL A 113 -2.00 3.35 -8.13
N GLY A 114 -0.75 2.93 -8.30
CA GLY A 114 0.09 3.29 -9.44
C GLY A 114 0.75 2.08 -10.09
N VAL A 115 0.81 2.06 -11.42
CA VAL A 115 1.49 1.03 -12.21
C VAL A 115 2.84 1.55 -12.67
N LEU A 116 3.87 0.72 -12.53
CA LEU A 116 5.25 1.01 -12.89
C LEU A 116 5.73 0.09 -14.03
N PRO A 117 6.59 0.55 -14.95
CA PRO A 117 7.30 -0.34 -15.86
C PRO A 117 8.25 -1.28 -15.08
N ALA A 118 8.58 -2.41 -15.69
CA ALA A 118 9.62 -3.30 -15.17
C ALA A 118 11.03 -2.69 -15.31
N GLY A 119 11.97 -3.16 -14.49
CA GLY A 119 13.39 -2.82 -14.62
C GLY A 119 13.76 -1.42 -14.11
N LEU A 120 12.89 -0.80 -13.30
CA LEU A 120 13.25 0.42 -12.59
C LEU A 120 14.30 0.14 -11.52
N ASN A 121 15.23 1.07 -11.36
CA ASN A 121 16.20 1.05 -10.28
C ASN A 121 15.68 1.94 -9.15
N PHE A 122 15.45 1.35 -7.98
CA PHE A 122 15.06 2.08 -6.78
C PHE A 122 16.30 2.45 -5.96
N VAL A 123 16.33 3.68 -5.46
CA VAL A 123 17.40 4.19 -4.60
C VAL A 123 16.78 4.53 -3.26
N LYS A 124 16.96 3.65 -2.27
CA LYS A 124 16.39 3.86 -0.94
C LYS A 124 17.11 4.99 -0.20
N ASN A 125 16.36 5.80 0.53
CA ASN A 125 16.90 6.68 1.54
C ASN A 125 17.30 5.86 2.78
N HIS A 126 18.60 5.65 2.99
CA HIS A 126 19.12 4.83 4.08
C HIS A 126 18.78 5.32 5.49
N HIS A 127 18.39 6.60 5.64
CA HIS A 127 17.97 7.13 6.93
C HIS A 127 16.58 6.62 7.34
N GLU A 128 15.73 6.29 6.37
CA GLU A 128 14.32 5.99 6.60
C GLU A 128 13.96 4.55 6.23
N VAL A 129 14.62 4.00 5.21
CA VAL A 129 14.34 2.69 4.63
C VAL A 129 15.53 1.75 4.79
N GLU A 130 15.33 0.69 5.56
CA GLU A 130 16.29 -0.39 5.78
C GLU A 130 16.39 -1.31 4.56
N ALA A 131 15.24 -1.66 3.99
CA ALA A 131 15.16 -2.60 2.88
C ALA A 131 13.98 -2.28 1.96
N LEU A 132 14.15 -2.66 0.70
CA LEU A 132 13.09 -2.71 -0.30
C LEU A 132 12.87 -4.16 -0.67
N PHE A 133 11.61 -4.55 -0.85
CA PHE A 133 11.28 -5.88 -1.31
C PHE A 133 9.96 -5.88 -2.07
N GLU A 134 9.78 -6.93 -2.85
CA GLU A 134 8.61 -7.11 -3.70
C GLU A 134 7.73 -8.25 -3.18
N VAL A 135 6.41 -8.06 -3.25
CA VAL A 135 5.41 -9.10 -2.97
C VAL A 135 4.64 -9.38 -4.26
N PRO A 136 4.57 -10.63 -4.75
CA PRO A 136 3.79 -10.95 -5.94
C PRO A 136 2.34 -10.46 -5.80
N LEU A 137 1.84 -9.77 -6.83
CA LEU A 137 0.51 -9.19 -6.82
C LEU A 137 -0.56 -10.26 -6.58
N ALA A 138 -0.45 -11.41 -7.24
CA ALA A 138 -1.36 -12.53 -7.04
C ALA A 138 -1.37 -13.05 -5.59
N PHE A 139 -0.22 -13.06 -4.92
CA PHE A 139 -0.15 -13.46 -3.50
C PHE A 139 -0.86 -12.45 -2.61
N ALA A 140 -0.61 -11.15 -2.83
CA ALA A 140 -1.21 -10.09 -2.04
C ALA A 140 -2.73 -9.97 -2.26
N LEU A 141 -3.24 -10.33 -3.43
CA LEU A 141 -4.67 -10.30 -3.76
C LEU A 141 -5.43 -11.57 -3.34
N ASN A 142 -4.75 -12.59 -2.81
CA ASN A 142 -5.42 -13.75 -2.23
C ASN A 142 -5.91 -13.43 -0.82
N SER A 143 -7.23 -13.31 -0.63
CA SER A 143 -7.82 -13.04 0.69
C SER A 143 -7.54 -14.10 1.75
N GLU A 144 -7.28 -15.35 1.33
CA GLU A 144 -7.00 -16.46 2.24
C GLU A 144 -5.63 -16.36 2.91
N ASN A 145 -4.74 -15.52 2.38
CA ASN A 145 -3.41 -15.30 2.96
C ASN A 145 -3.44 -14.35 4.18
N TYR A 146 -4.58 -13.74 4.49
CA TYR A 146 -4.70 -12.76 5.58
C TYR A 146 -5.20 -13.40 6.87
N HIS A 147 -4.50 -13.09 7.95
CA HIS A 147 -4.95 -13.37 9.32
C HIS A 147 -5.37 -12.08 10.00
N PHE A 148 -6.19 -12.20 11.05
CA PHE A 148 -6.56 -11.04 11.86
C PHE A 148 -6.77 -11.40 13.32
N ILE A 149 -6.62 -10.38 14.17
CA ILE A 149 -7.08 -10.41 15.55
C ILE A 149 -7.98 -9.21 15.81
N ASP A 150 -8.99 -9.40 16.66
CA ASP A 150 -9.82 -8.33 17.17
C ASP A 150 -9.34 -7.91 18.56
N ILE A 151 -9.07 -6.62 18.73
CA ILE A 151 -8.67 -6.04 20.01
C ILE A 151 -9.61 -4.90 20.39
N VAL A 152 -9.58 -4.49 21.66
CA VAL A 152 -10.23 -3.26 22.11
C VAL A 152 -9.16 -2.22 22.39
N ARG A 153 -9.22 -1.07 21.72
CA ARG A 153 -8.29 0.05 21.92
C ARG A 153 -9.07 1.30 22.26
N ARG A 154 -8.80 1.89 23.43
CA ARG A 154 -9.52 3.08 23.95
C ARG A 154 -11.05 2.89 23.93
N GLY A 155 -11.51 1.70 24.32
CA GLY A 155 -12.94 1.35 24.36
C GLY A 155 -13.60 1.08 23.01
N LYS A 156 -12.86 1.13 21.88
CA LYS A 156 -13.39 0.83 20.55
C LYS A 156 -12.83 -0.49 20.02
N PRO A 157 -13.65 -1.35 19.39
CA PRO A 157 -13.16 -2.55 18.72
C PRO A 157 -12.28 -2.14 17.53
N LEU A 158 -11.18 -2.85 17.35
CA LEU A 158 -10.22 -2.64 16.27
C LEU A 158 -9.75 -4.01 15.77
N ARG A 159 -9.98 -4.29 14.48
CA ARG A 159 -9.42 -5.43 13.79
C ARG A 159 -8.03 -5.10 13.25
N ILE A 160 -7.05 -5.93 13.55
CA ILE A 160 -5.68 -5.82 13.04
C ILE A 160 -5.42 -6.98 12.08
N TYR A 161 -5.03 -6.65 10.85
CA TYR A 161 -4.69 -7.64 9.82
C TYR A 161 -3.19 -7.94 9.79
N PHE A 162 -2.86 -9.15 9.36
CA PHE A 162 -1.52 -9.67 9.15
C PHE A 162 -1.46 -10.42 7.83
N LEU A 163 -0.34 -10.28 7.12
CA LEU A 163 0.02 -10.99 5.92
C LEU A 163 1.50 -11.35 6.04
N TYR A 164 1.81 -12.64 5.99
CA TYR A 164 3.19 -13.12 6.11
C TYR A 164 3.71 -13.52 4.72
N TYR A 165 4.82 -12.92 4.28
CA TYR A 165 5.44 -13.23 2.99
C TYR A 165 6.95 -13.33 3.14
N ALA A 166 7.52 -14.49 2.78
CA ALA A 166 8.91 -14.83 3.06
C ALA A 166 9.24 -14.56 4.55
N ASP A 167 10.26 -13.76 4.84
CA ASP A 167 10.66 -13.39 6.21
C ASP A 167 10.03 -12.07 6.71
N ASN A 168 9.04 -11.54 5.99
CA ASN A 168 8.44 -10.23 6.29
C ASN A 168 7.01 -10.39 6.80
N LEU A 169 6.78 -9.87 8.01
CA LEU A 169 5.44 -9.67 8.56
C LEU A 169 4.90 -8.31 8.13
N ILE A 170 3.88 -8.32 7.29
CA ILE A 170 3.12 -7.14 6.88
C ILE A 170 1.89 -7.07 7.79
N TRP A 171 1.68 -5.97 8.49
CA TRP A 171 0.61 -5.90 9.49
C TRP A 171 0.07 -4.49 9.67
N GLY A 172 -1.02 -4.39 10.43
CA GLY A 172 -1.63 -3.10 10.76
C GLY A 172 -2.23 -2.43 9.52
N LEU A 173 -1.95 -1.14 9.33
CA LEU A 173 -2.56 -0.36 8.25
C LEU A 173 -2.17 -0.88 6.87
N THR A 174 -0.88 -1.22 6.66
CA THR A 174 -0.40 -1.76 5.37
C THR A 174 -1.15 -3.04 4.98
N ALA A 175 -1.28 -4.00 5.91
CA ALA A 175 -2.03 -5.22 5.66
C ALA A 175 -3.52 -4.96 5.46
N ALA A 176 -4.10 -3.99 6.17
CA ALA A 176 -5.50 -3.62 6.02
C ALA A 176 -5.79 -2.98 4.65
N ILE A 177 -4.87 -2.15 4.13
CA ILE A 177 -4.95 -1.58 2.77
C ILE A 177 -4.88 -2.69 1.72
N LEU A 178 -3.92 -3.60 1.83
CA LEU A 178 -3.77 -4.73 0.91
C LEU A 178 -5.00 -5.64 0.93
N GLN A 179 -5.54 -5.92 2.13
CA GLN A 179 -6.76 -6.69 2.28
C GLN A 179 -7.96 -6.01 1.60
N ARG A 180 -8.11 -4.68 1.75
CA ARG A 180 -9.16 -3.93 1.04
C ARG A 180 -8.99 -3.99 -0.46
N LEU A 181 -7.76 -3.86 -0.96
CA LEU A 181 -7.47 -4.02 -2.38
C LEU A 181 -7.89 -5.41 -2.88
N ALA A 182 -7.50 -6.46 -2.16
CA ALA A 182 -7.89 -7.85 -2.46
C ALA A 182 -9.43 -8.04 -2.45
N LEU A 183 -10.13 -7.42 -1.49
CA LEU A 183 -11.59 -7.46 -1.42
C LEU A 183 -12.25 -6.72 -2.58
N GLN A 184 -11.69 -5.59 -3.02
CA GLN A 184 -12.23 -4.82 -4.14
C GLN A 184 -12.14 -5.62 -5.43
N VAL A 185 -11.00 -6.25 -5.69
CA VAL A 185 -10.76 -7.02 -6.94
C VAL A 185 -11.17 -8.49 -6.85
N LYS A 186 -12.11 -8.84 -5.96
CA LYS A 186 -12.55 -10.22 -5.69
C LYS A 186 -12.86 -11.01 -6.98
N GLY A 187 -12.55 -12.31 -6.94
CA GLY A 187 -12.55 -13.18 -8.11
C GLY A 187 -11.25 -13.12 -8.92
N PHE A 188 -10.23 -12.38 -8.43
CA PHE A 188 -8.89 -12.32 -9.01
C PHE A 188 -8.26 -13.70 -9.21
N ILE A 189 -8.49 -14.60 -8.26
CA ILE A 189 -8.03 -15.98 -8.31
C ILE A 189 -9.25 -16.85 -8.61
N SER A 190 -9.51 -17.05 -9.89
CA SER A 190 -10.28 -18.18 -10.39
C SER A 190 -9.49 -18.74 -11.56
N PHE A 191 -8.40 -19.41 -11.23
CA PHE A 191 -7.70 -20.30 -12.15
C PHE A 191 -7.66 -21.66 -11.46
N ASN A 192 -8.14 -22.66 -12.23
CA ASN A 192 -8.40 -24.06 -11.88
C ASN A 192 -7.40 -24.70 -10.91
#